data_AF-A0A9D3WHX4-F1
#
_entry.id   AF-A0A9D3WHX4-F1
#
_cell.length_a   1.000
_cell.length_b   1.000
_cell.length_c   1.000
_cell.angle_alpha   90.00
_cell.angle_beta   90.00
_cell.angle_gamma   90.00
#
_symmetry.space_group_name_H-M   'P 1'
#
loop_
_entity.id
_entity.type
_entity.pdbx_description
1 polymer ?
#
loop_
_entity_poly.entity_id
_entity_poly.type
_entity_poly.pdbx_seq_one_letter_code
_entity_poly.pdbx_strand_id
1 'polypeptide(L)'
;MAFKALLLLLLATFLLVSTTVASNEVGEKTEIKYAAAVPVKAPIPAPPVKPPTTPAPPYKAPTPAPPTKAPTPPYKPPTKTPTPPYKPPAPAPPTKAPTPPYKPPAPAPPTKAPTPPYKPPAPAPAPPTKAPTPPYKPPTPAPAPPVKAPTPPYKPPTPAPAPPTKAPTPPYKPPVPTPPVKPPTTPAPPYKPPSPPLPPVRTKKDCIPLCGQRCKLHSRTNLCLRACMTCCDRCKCVPPGTYGNREMCGKCYTDMRTHRNKHKCP
;
A
#
# COMPACT_ATOMS: atom_id res chain seq x y z
N MET A 1 19.50 -33.68 45.03
CA MET A 1 18.53 -32.88 45.82
C MET A 1 18.66 -31.37 45.57
N ALA A 2 19.87 -30.80 45.45
CA ALA A 2 20.08 -29.35 45.24
C ALA A 2 19.42 -28.75 43.98
N PHE A 3 19.39 -29.48 42.86
CA PHE A 3 18.81 -28.99 41.60
C PHE A 3 17.28 -28.81 41.67
N LYS A 4 16.61 -29.62 42.50
CA LYS A 4 15.16 -29.56 42.68
C LYS A 4 14.78 -28.37 43.57
N ALA A 5 15.61 -28.04 44.56
CA ALA A 5 15.47 -26.82 45.36
C ALA A 5 15.73 -25.55 44.53
N LEU A 6 16.73 -25.56 43.65
CA LEU A 6 17.03 -24.43 42.76
C LEU A 6 15.90 -24.20 41.73
N LEU A 7 15.33 -25.27 41.17
CA LEU A 7 14.21 -25.16 40.23
C LEU A 7 12.94 -24.61 40.92
N LEU A 8 12.67 -25.02 42.15
CA LEU A 8 11.54 -24.49 42.93
C LEU A 8 11.73 -23.02 43.30
N LEU A 9 12.95 -22.60 43.61
CA LEU A 9 13.29 -21.18 43.83
C LEU A 9 13.06 -20.35 42.56
N LEU A 10 13.46 -20.84 41.39
CA LEU A 10 13.26 -20.14 40.11
C LEU A 10 11.78 -20.07 39.69
N LEU A 11 10.99 -21.11 39.96
CA LEU A 11 9.55 -21.10 39.69
C LEU A 11 8.81 -20.12 40.63
N ALA A 12 9.21 -20.05 41.91
CA ALA A 12 8.61 -19.12 42.87
C ALA A 12 8.89 -17.65 42.51
N THR A 13 10.12 -17.32 42.07
CA THR A 13 10.45 -15.96 41.63
C THR A 13 9.72 -15.59 40.34
N PHE A 14 9.59 -16.52 39.38
CA PHE A 14 8.85 -16.27 38.14
C PHE A 14 7.35 -16.01 38.38
N LEU A 15 6.73 -16.72 39.34
CA LEU A 15 5.34 -16.49 39.74
C LEU A 15 5.16 -15.13 40.45
N LEU A 16 6.08 -14.72 41.32
CA LEU A 16 6.06 -13.40 41.97
C LEU A 16 6.22 -12.24 40.98
N VAL A 17 7.08 -12.39 39.97
CA VAL A 17 7.23 -11.36 38.92
C VAL A 17 5.98 -11.33 38.02
N SER A 18 5.38 -12.49 37.72
CA SER A 18 4.17 -12.55 36.88
C SER A 18 2.94 -11.93 37.57
N THR A 19 2.81 -12.04 38.89
CA THR A 19 1.70 -11.41 39.62
C THR A 19 1.84 -9.89 39.71
N THR A 20 3.06 -9.35 39.82
CA THR A 20 3.26 -7.88 39.85
C THR A 20 2.99 -7.22 38.48
N VAL A 21 3.19 -7.92 37.37
CA VAL A 21 2.83 -7.42 36.03
C VAL A 21 1.31 -7.40 35.81
N ALA A 22 0.55 -8.30 36.46
CA ALA A 22 -0.91 -8.31 36.38
C ALA A 22 -1.59 -7.21 37.25
N SER A 23 -0.87 -6.61 38.21
CA SER A 23 -1.40 -5.54 39.07
C SER A 23 -1.24 -4.12 38.51
N ASN A 24 -0.55 -3.94 37.37
CA ASN A 24 -0.40 -2.62 36.72
C ASN A 24 -1.43 -2.33 35.60
N GLU A 25 -2.47 -3.15 35.46
CA GLU A 25 -3.64 -2.85 34.62
C GLU A 25 -4.89 -2.62 35.48
N VAL A 26 -4.83 -1.61 36.36
CA VAL A 26 -6.03 -1.02 36.98
C VAL A 26 -6.19 0.41 36.48
N GLY A 27 -7.04 0.52 35.47
CA GLY A 27 -7.96 1.63 35.19
C GLY A 27 -7.57 3.05 35.57
N GLU A 28 -7.13 3.82 34.59
CA GLU A 28 -7.49 5.23 34.51
C GLU A 28 -8.98 5.32 34.12
N LYS A 29 -9.84 5.14 35.13
CA LYS A 29 -11.27 5.46 35.04
C LYS A 29 -11.39 6.96 35.29
N THR A 30 -11.26 7.75 34.24
CA THR A 30 -11.63 9.17 34.28
C THR A 30 -13.15 9.24 34.51
N GLU A 31 -13.52 9.66 35.71
CA GLU A 31 -14.88 9.89 36.15
C GLU A 31 -15.48 11.04 35.33
N ILE A 32 -16.20 10.71 34.24
CA ILE A 32 -17.12 11.64 33.60
C ILE A 32 -18.38 11.67 34.47
N LYS A 33 -18.41 12.63 35.39
CA LYS A 33 -19.65 13.08 36.04
C LYS A 33 -20.61 13.52 34.94
N TYR A 34 -21.63 12.70 34.71
CA TYR A 34 -22.85 13.09 34.00
C TYR A 34 -23.50 14.25 34.78
N ALA A 35 -23.19 15.47 34.38
CA ALA A 35 -24.03 16.62 34.65
C ALA A 35 -25.14 16.67 33.59
N ALA A 36 -26.33 17.00 34.07
CA ALA A 36 -27.59 17.02 33.36
C ALA A 36 -27.54 17.72 31.98
N ALA A 37 -28.43 17.26 31.10
CA ALA A 37 -28.72 17.85 29.80
C ALA A 37 -28.88 19.38 29.88
N VAL A 38 -27.95 20.11 29.27
CA VAL A 38 -28.11 21.51 28.91
C VAL A 38 -28.61 21.60 27.47
N PRO A 39 -29.59 22.47 27.17
CA PRO A 39 -30.26 22.51 25.88
C PRO A 39 -29.31 22.96 24.77
N VAL A 40 -29.38 22.27 23.63
CA VAL A 40 -28.60 22.59 22.43
C VAL A 40 -29.00 23.98 21.93
N LYS A 41 -28.15 24.98 22.17
CA LYS A 41 -28.25 26.28 21.51
C LYS A 41 -27.63 26.13 20.11
N ALA A 42 -28.40 26.52 19.09
CA ALA A 42 -28.03 26.43 17.69
C ALA A 42 -26.66 27.09 17.39
N PRO A 43 -25.92 26.64 16.35
CA PRO A 43 -24.64 27.24 15.99
C PRO A 43 -24.82 28.72 15.63
N ILE A 44 -24.08 29.58 16.32
CA ILE A 44 -23.97 31.00 15.97
C ILE A 44 -23.28 31.09 14.59
N PRO A 45 -23.83 31.82 13.61
CA PRO A 45 -23.16 32.05 12.33
C PRO A 45 -21.80 32.69 12.55
N ALA A 46 -20.77 32.18 11.86
CA ALA A 46 -19.45 32.78 11.89
C ALA A 46 -19.53 34.27 11.47
N PRO A 47 -18.88 35.19 12.19
CA PRO A 47 -18.88 36.59 11.79
C PRO A 47 -18.18 36.77 10.44
N PRO A 48 -18.58 37.74 9.62
CA PRO A 48 -17.94 38.00 8.34
C PRO A 48 -16.49 38.42 8.59
N VAL A 49 -15.56 37.61 8.08
CA VAL A 49 -14.14 37.94 8.10
C VAL A 49 -13.93 39.16 7.20
N LYS A 50 -13.66 40.33 7.81
CA LYS A 50 -13.24 41.51 7.05
C LYS A 50 -11.93 41.22 6.32
N PRO A 51 -11.76 41.63 5.05
CA PRO A 51 -10.48 41.52 4.37
C PRO A 51 -9.40 42.28 5.14
N PRO A 52 -8.16 41.76 5.23
CA PRO A 52 -7.06 42.50 5.81
C PRO A 52 -6.75 43.73 4.95
N THR A 53 -7.10 44.91 5.45
CA THR A 53 -6.60 46.20 4.97
C THR A 53 -5.20 46.40 5.54
N THR A 54 -4.20 45.85 4.86
CA THR A 54 -2.80 46.27 5.05
C THR A 54 -2.16 46.35 3.68
N PRO A 55 -1.72 47.54 3.22
CA PRO A 55 -0.99 47.65 1.96
C PRO A 55 0.27 46.79 2.04
N ALA A 56 0.47 45.93 1.04
CA ALA A 56 1.72 45.20 0.87
C ALA A 56 2.88 46.21 0.77
N PRO A 57 4.01 46.00 1.48
CA PRO A 57 5.18 46.86 1.31
C PRO A 57 5.64 46.80 -0.15
N PRO A 58 6.19 47.90 -0.70
CA PRO A 58 6.62 47.94 -2.09
C PRO A 58 7.73 46.89 -2.28
N TYR A 59 7.49 45.95 -3.18
CA TYR A 59 8.50 44.99 -3.60
C TYR A 59 9.68 45.78 -4.19
N LYS A 60 10.85 45.71 -3.53
CA LYS A 60 12.10 46.12 -4.18
C LYS A 60 12.47 45.03 -5.17
N ALA A 61 12.51 45.39 -6.45
CA ALA A 61 13.04 44.53 -7.50
C ALA A 61 14.47 44.08 -7.14
N PRO A 62 14.82 42.79 -7.27
CA PRO A 62 16.20 42.34 -7.14
C PRO A 62 17.06 43.00 -8.22
N THR A 63 18.20 43.54 -7.82
CA THR A 63 19.22 44.12 -8.69
C THR A 63 19.68 43.08 -9.74
N PRO A 64 19.79 43.43 -11.03
CA PRO A 64 20.31 42.51 -12.05
C PRO A 64 21.74 42.06 -11.71
N ALA A 65 21.97 40.74 -11.77
CA ALA A 65 23.31 40.16 -11.64
C ALA A 65 24.22 40.62 -12.80
N PRO A 66 25.54 40.79 -12.58
CA PRO A 66 26.47 41.21 -13.61
C PRO A 66 26.61 40.15 -14.73
N PRO A 67 26.98 40.55 -15.95
CA PRO A 67 27.03 39.66 -17.10
C PRO A 67 28.12 38.61 -16.91
N THR A 68 27.74 37.34 -16.97
CA THR A 68 28.67 36.21 -17.00
C THR A 68 29.36 36.12 -18.36
N LYS A 69 30.66 35.85 -18.29
CA LYS A 69 31.64 35.69 -19.38
C LYS A 69 31.14 34.93 -20.63
N ALA A 70 31.59 35.49 -21.76
CA ALA A 70 31.97 34.94 -23.07
C ALA A 70 31.38 33.59 -23.58
N PRO A 71 30.97 33.53 -24.87
CA PRO A 71 30.43 32.32 -25.49
C PRO A 71 31.48 31.21 -25.65
N THR A 72 31.12 30.00 -25.28
CA THR A 72 31.87 28.77 -25.58
C THR A 72 31.84 28.46 -27.09
N PRO A 73 32.93 27.92 -27.66
CA PRO A 73 33.01 27.60 -29.09
C PRO A 73 32.05 26.45 -29.48
N PRO A 74 31.62 26.39 -30.76
CA PRO A 74 30.60 25.45 -31.21
C PRO A 74 31.09 24.00 -31.14
N TYR A 75 30.29 23.15 -30.51
CA TYR A 75 30.52 21.71 -30.40
C TYR A 75 30.53 21.05 -31.78
N LYS A 76 31.68 20.49 -32.17
CA LYS A 76 31.86 19.68 -33.38
C LYS A 76 31.51 18.22 -33.03
N PRO A 77 30.54 17.58 -33.70
CA PRO A 77 30.20 16.19 -33.41
C PRO A 77 31.39 15.27 -33.76
N PRO A 78 31.67 14.23 -32.96
CA PRO A 78 32.71 13.27 -33.31
C PRO A 78 32.31 12.47 -34.55
N THR A 79 33.23 12.41 -35.52
CA THR A 79 33.14 11.55 -36.69
C THR A 79 33.16 10.09 -36.25
N LYS A 80 32.12 9.32 -36.65
CA LYS A 80 32.04 7.88 -36.42
C LYS A 80 33.25 7.19 -37.04
N THR A 81 34.11 6.62 -36.20
CA THR A 81 35.14 5.68 -36.61
C THR A 81 34.46 4.38 -37.04
N PRO A 82 34.84 3.76 -38.18
CA PRO A 82 34.30 2.47 -38.57
C PRO A 82 34.66 1.41 -37.53
N THR A 83 33.64 0.73 -36.99
CA THR A 83 33.79 -0.41 -36.09
C THR A 83 34.53 -1.54 -36.80
N PRO A 84 35.57 -2.15 -36.20
CA PRO A 84 36.24 -3.31 -36.78
C PRO A 84 35.27 -4.51 -36.89
N PRO A 85 35.50 -5.44 -37.83
CA PRO A 85 34.64 -6.60 -38.02
C PRO A 85 34.57 -7.44 -36.74
N TYR A 86 33.35 -7.71 -36.27
CA TYR A 86 33.11 -8.57 -35.12
C TYR A 86 33.64 -9.97 -35.42
N LYS A 87 34.72 -10.36 -34.73
CA LYS A 87 35.21 -11.74 -34.71
C LYS A 87 34.50 -12.47 -33.56
N PRO A 88 33.69 -13.51 -33.83
CA PRO A 88 33.05 -14.28 -32.77
C PRO A 88 34.09 -14.92 -31.84
N PRO A 89 33.89 -14.91 -30.51
CA PRO A 89 34.74 -15.66 -29.59
C PRO A 89 34.67 -17.16 -29.91
N ALA A 90 35.83 -17.82 -29.90
CA ALA A 90 35.92 -19.26 -30.06
C ALA A 90 35.13 -20.00 -28.95
N PRO A 91 34.50 -21.14 -29.25
CA PRO A 91 33.79 -21.94 -28.24
C PRO A 91 34.75 -22.33 -27.10
N ALA A 92 34.36 -22.04 -25.87
CA ALA A 92 35.09 -22.49 -24.69
C ALA A 92 35.11 -24.03 -24.64
N PRO A 93 36.23 -24.66 -24.28
CA PRO A 93 36.29 -26.11 -24.11
C PRO A 93 35.36 -26.57 -22.97
N PRO A 94 34.73 -27.75 -23.07
CA PRO A 94 33.82 -28.25 -22.06
C PRO A 94 34.59 -28.65 -20.79
N THR A 95 34.73 -27.72 -19.84
CA THR A 95 35.19 -28.05 -18.48
C THR A 95 34.02 -28.55 -17.66
N LYS A 96 33.60 -29.80 -17.87
CA LYS A 96 32.78 -30.51 -16.88
C LYS A 96 33.26 -31.94 -16.76
N ALA A 97 34.09 -32.17 -15.75
CA ALA A 97 34.42 -33.51 -15.29
C ALA A 97 33.11 -34.24 -14.89
N PRO A 98 33.01 -35.56 -15.15
CA PRO A 98 31.86 -36.35 -14.74
C PRO A 98 31.72 -36.30 -13.21
N THR A 99 30.56 -35.86 -12.73
CA THR A 99 30.20 -35.93 -11.31
C THR A 99 30.16 -37.39 -10.87
N PRO A 100 30.74 -37.74 -9.71
CA PRO A 100 30.71 -39.11 -9.21
C PRO A 100 29.26 -39.60 -9.01
N PRO A 101 29.01 -40.92 -9.09
CA PRO A 101 27.68 -41.48 -8.90
C PRO A 101 27.10 -41.05 -7.56
N TYR A 102 25.86 -40.55 -7.58
CA TYR A 102 25.14 -40.15 -6.38
C TYR A 102 24.98 -41.36 -5.46
N LYS A 103 25.68 -41.35 -4.31
CA LYS A 103 25.46 -42.31 -3.23
C LYS A 103 24.29 -41.80 -2.38
N PRO A 104 23.16 -42.53 -2.29
CA PRO A 104 22.05 -42.13 -1.43
C PRO A 104 22.53 -42.04 0.03
N PRO A 105 22.07 -41.03 0.80
CA PRO A 105 22.31 -40.98 2.24
C PRO A 105 21.73 -42.24 2.91
N ALA A 106 22.48 -42.80 3.86
CA ALA A 106 22.04 -43.94 4.66
C ALA A 106 20.72 -43.62 5.40
N PRO A 107 19.82 -44.59 5.59
CA PRO A 107 18.59 -44.40 6.37
C PRO A 107 18.93 -43.89 7.77
N ALA A 108 18.21 -42.86 8.22
CA ALA A 108 18.33 -42.36 9.59
C ALA A 108 18.02 -43.49 10.60
N PRO A 109 18.71 -43.54 11.75
CA PRO A 109 18.41 -44.51 12.79
C PRO A 109 16.96 -44.32 13.29
N PRO A 110 16.27 -45.40 13.72
CA PRO A 110 14.88 -45.32 14.13
C PRO A 110 14.74 -44.36 15.32
N THR A 111 13.98 -43.30 15.11
CA THR A 111 13.56 -42.38 16.15
C THR A 111 12.67 -43.13 17.14
N LYS A 112 13.18 -43.32 18.35
CA LYS A 112 12.53 -43.28 19.67
C LYS A 112 11.12 -43.91 19.79
N ALA A 113 11.03 -44.81 20.78
CA ALA A 113 9.85 -45.57 21.21
C ALA A 113 8.51 -44.81 21.18
N PRO A 114 7.39 -45.51 20.88
CA PRO A 114 6.05 -44.91 20.86
C PRO A 114 5.75 -44.28 22.22
N THR A 115 5.38 -43.00 22.20
CA THR A 115 4.84 -42.31 23.36
C THR A 115 3.57 -43.01 23.85
N PRO A 116 3.36 -43.16 25.16
CA PRO A 116 2.15 -43.78 25.70
C PRO A 116 0.89 -43.03 25.23
N PRO A 117 -0.27 -43.72 25.13
CA PRO A 117 -1.51 -43.09 24.70
C PRO A 117 -1.83 -41.88 25.59
N TYR A 118 -1.98 -40.72 24.97
CA TYR A 118 -2.41 -39.51 25.68
C TYR A 118 -3.81 -39.74 26.25
N LYS A 119 -3.91 -39.85 27.58
CA LYS A 119 -5.17 -39.84 28.32
C LYS A 119 -5.57 -38.37 28.53
N PRO A 120 -6.65 -37.87 27.88
CA PRO A 120 -7.07 -36.50 28.06
C PRO A 120 -7.40 -36.24 29.54
N PRO A 121 -7.01 -35.08 30.10
CA PRO A 121 -7.50 -34.65 31.40
C PRO A 121 -9.02 -34.59 31.41
N ALA A 122 -9.64 -34.99 32.52
CA ALA A 122 -11.08 -34.92 32.70
C ALA A 122 -11.56 -33.47 32.49
N PRO A 123 -12.72 -33.26 31.84
CA PRO A 123 -13.26 -31.92 31.65
C PRO A 123 -13.50 -31.26 33.01
N ALA A 124 -13.04 -30.03 33.14
CA ALA A 124 -13.30 -29.21 34.33
C ALA A 124 -14.80 -29.08 34.57
N PRO A 125 -15.27 -29.02 35.84
CA PRO A 125 -16.68 -28.85 36.15
C PRO A 125 -17.21 -27.58 35.49
N ALA A 126 -18.37 -27.73 34.82
CA ALA A 126 -19.03 -26.63 34.12
C ALA A 126 -19.38 -25.50 35.11
N PRO A 127 -19.25 -24.22 34.70
CA PRO A 127 -19.70 -23.10 35.52
C PRO A 127 -21.20 -23.20 35.80
N PRO A 128 -21.69 -22.67 36.94
CA PRO A 128 -23.11 -22.74 37.29
C PRO A 128 -23.96 -22.10 36.18
N THR A 129 -24.91 -22.87 35.67
CA THR A 129 -25.87 -22.43 34.65
C THR A 129 -26.68 -21.26 35.20
N LYS A 130 -26.53 -20.10 34.58
CA LYS A 130 -27.33 -18.91 34.86
C LYS A 130 -28.82 -19.25 34.65
N ALA A 131 -29.67 -18.72 35.52
CA ALA A 131 -31.11 -18.93 35.55
C ALA A 131 -31.77 -18.84 34.16
N PRO A 132 -32.83 -19.63 33.90
CA PRO A 132 -33.52 -19.62 32.61
C PRO A 132 -34.04 -18.22 32.30
N THR A 133 -33.60 -17.67 31.17
CA THR A 133 -34.17 -16.44 30.61
C THR A 133 -35.65 -16.67 30.28
N PRO A 134 -36.52 -15.67 30.48
CA PRO A 134 -37.94 -15.79 30.15
C PRO A 134 -38.14 -16.17 28.67
N PRO A 135 -39.25 -16.86 28.31
CA PRO A 135 -39.50 -17.29 26.95
C PRO A 135 -39.44 -16.10 25.99
N TYR A 136 -38.51 -16.14 25.03
CA TYR A 136 -38.44 -15.14 23.99
C TYR A 136 -39.72 -15.22 23.16
N LYS A 137 -40.56 -14.19 23.27
CA LYS A 137 -41.71 -13.98 22.37
C LYS A 137 -41.17 -13.30 21.11
N PRO A 138 -41.15 -13.96 19.94
CA PRO A 138 -40.70 -13.32 18.72
C PRO A 138 -41.59 -12.11 18.42
N PRO A 139 -41.01 -10.96 18.02
CA PRO A 139 -41.82 -9.87 17.49
C PRO A 139 -42.54 -10.37 16.24
N THR A 140 -43.84 -10.07 16.16
CA THR A 140 -44.68 -10.34 15.00
C THR A 140 -44.02 -9.77 13.75
N PRO A 141 -43.88 -10.53 12.65
CA PRO A 141 -43.32 -10.00 11.41
C PRO A 141 -44.10 -8.75 10.99
N ALA A 142 -43.40 -7.63 10.83
CA ALA A 142 -43.99 -6.44 10.23
C ALA A 142 -44.53 -6.82 8.84
N PRO A 143 -45.71 -6.32 8.44
CA PRO A 143 -46.27 -6.58 7.12
C PRO A 143 -45.23 -6.20 6.06
N ALA A 144 -45.00 -7.13 5.13
CA ALA A 144 -44.04 -6.94 4.05
C ALA A 144 -44.36 -5.64 3.29
N PRO A 145 -43.36 -4.82 2.94
CA PRO A 145 -43.59 -3.67 2.08
C PRO A 145 -44.22 -4.14 0.77
N PRO A 146 -45.11 -3.34 0.15
CA PRO A 146 -45.74 -3.72 -1.11
C PRO A 146 -44.65 -4.08 -2.12
N VAL A 147 -44.75 -5.30 -2.66
CA VAL A 147 -43.87 -5.78 -3.72
C VAL A 147 -43.95 -4.76 -4.86
N LYS A 148 -42.82 -4.12 -5.17
CA LYS A 148 -42.75 -3.25 -6.35
C LYS A 148 -43.14 -4.07 -7.57
N ALA A 149 -43.95 -3.47 -8.43
CA ALA A 149 -44.44 -4.05 -9.67
C ALA A 149 -43.31 -4.75 -10.45
N PRO A 150 -43.60 -5.89 -11.11
CA PRO A 150 -42.63 -6.60 -11.90
C PRO A 150 -41.98 -5.63 -12.90
N THR A 151 -40.66 -5.60 -12.87
CA THR A 151 -39.89 -4.84 -13.87
C THR A 151 -40.23 -5.41 -15.25
N PRO A 152 -40.41 -4.56 -16.28
CA PRO A 152 -40.68 -5.03 -17.62
C PRO A 152 -39.58 -6.01 -18.07
N PRO A 153 -39.90 -7.03 -18.89
CA PRO A 153 -38.92 -7.99 -19.37
C PRO A 153 -37.70 -7.27 -19.92
N TYR A 154 -36.51 -7.58 -19.40
CA TYR A 154 -35.26 -7.03 -19.89
C TYR A 154 -35.12 -7.39 -21.36
N LYS A 155 -35.33 -6.42 -22.25
CA LYS A 155 -35.04 -6.55 -23.67
C LYS A 155 -33.52 -6.42 -23.81
N PRO A 156 -32.80 -7.47 -24.26
CA PRO A 156 -31.38 -7.35 -24.52
C PRO A 156 -31.16 -6.21 -25.53
N PRO A 157 -30.16 -5.33 -25.31
CA PRO A 157 -29.79 -4.36 -26.34
C PRO A 157 -29.42 -5.11 -27.62
N THR A 158 -30.07 -4.74 -28.71
CA THR A 158 -29.75 -5.20 -30.06
C THR A 158 -28.24 -5.03 -30.28
N PRO A 159 -27.52 -6.04 -30.83
CA PRO A 159 -26.11 -5.88 -31.17
C PRO A 159 -25.93 -4.62 -32.01
N ALA A 160 -25.09 -3.70 -31.54
CA ALA A 160 -24.70 -2.55 -32.34
C ALA A 160 -24.12 -3.07 -33.68
N PRO A 161 -24.45 -2.45 -34.82
CA PRO A 161 -23.85 -2.82 -36.10
C PRO A 161 -22.33 -2.84 -35.96
N ALA A 162 -21.70 -3.88 -36.50
CA ALA A 162 -20.25 -3.95 -36.55
C ALA A 162 -19.70 -2.67 -37.21
N PRO A 163 -18.60 -2.09 -36.69
CA PRO A 163 -17.97 -0.95 -37.33
C PRO A 163 -17.64 -1.33 -38.78
N PRO A 164 -17.79 -0.41 -39.74
CA PRO A 164 -17.49 -0.69 -41.14
C PRO A 164 -16.06 -1.22 -41.25
N THR A 165 -15.92 -2.37 -41.90
CA THR A 165 -14.63 -2.93 -42.27
C THR A 165 -13.84 -1.85 -43.01
N LYS A 166 -12.65 -1.56 -42.48
CA LYS A 166 -11.71 -0.58 -43.02
C LYS A 166 -11.58 -0.80 -44.53
N ALA A 167 -11.85 0.24 -45.30
CA ALA A 167 -11.66 0.25 -46.75
C ALA A 167 -10.22 -0.21 -47.10
N PRO A 168 -10.02 -0.92 -48.23
CA PRO A 168 -8.69 -1.33 -48.67
C PRO A 168 -7.78 -0.10 -48.79
N THR A 169 -6.61 -0.19 -48.19
CA THR A 169 -5.58 0.85 -48.27
C THR A 169 -5.23 1.14 -49.74
N PRO A 170 -5.20 2.42 -50.16
CA PRO A 170 -4.79 2.76 -51.52
C PRO A 170 -3.33 2.37 -51.78
N PRO A 171 -2.94 2.13 -53.05
CA PRO A 171 -1.58 1.75 -53.41
C PRO A 171 -0.57 2.78 -52.91
N TYR A 172 0.52 2.29 -52.31
CA TYR A 172 1.62 3.09 -51.80
C TYR A 172 2.16 4.03 -52.88
N LYS A 173 1.92 5.33 -52.72
CA LYS A 173 2.56 6.38 -53.51
C LYS A 173 3.89 6.74 -52.83
N PRO A 174 5.03 6.74 -53.55
CA PRO A 174 6.31 7.10 -52.96
C PRO A 174 6.28 8.52 -52.38
N PRO A 175 6.94 8.77 -51.24
CA PRO A 175 6.91 10.06 -50.57
C PRO A 175 7.57 11.14 -51.44
N VAL A 176 6.82 12.22 -51.67
CA VAL A 176 7.35 13.48 -52.22
C VAL A 176 8.30 14.09 -51.20
N PRO A 177 9.46 14.66 -51.60
CA PRO A 177 10.37 15.34 -50.68
C PRO A 177 9.64 16.46 -49.93
N THR A 178 9.59 16.35 -48.61
CA THR A 178 8.98 17.33 -47.72
C THR A 178 9.78 18.64 -47.75
N PRO A 179 9.13 19.82 -47.82
CA PRO A 179 9.81 21.10 -47.61
C PRO A 179 10.39 21.16 -46.17
N PRO A 180 11.45 21.96 -45.94
CA PRO A 180 12.10 22.04 -44.64
C PRO A 180 11.11 22.51 -43.56
N VAL A 181 10.85 21.62 -42.60
CA VAL A 181 9.98 21.88 -41.46
C VAL A 181 10.66 22.90 -40.56
N LYS A 182 10.05 24.09 -40.42
CA LYS A 182 10.46 25.11 -39.44
C LYS A 182 10.38 24.50 -38.03
N PRO A 183 11.37 24.74 -37.13
CA PRO A 183 11.32 24.20 -35.77
C PRO A 183 10.01 24.60 -35.07
N PRO A 184 9.34 23.68 -34.37
CA PRO A 184 8.15 24.02 -33.61
C PRO A 184 8.51 25.01 -32.50
N THR A 185 8.03 26.25 -32.63
CA THR A 185 8.18 27.34 -31.67
C THR A 185 7.19 27.21 -30.49
N THR A 186 6.96 26.00 -29.98
CA THR A 186 6.12 25.82 -28.80
C THR A 186 6.97 26.11 -27.55
N PRO A 187 6.63 27.13 -26.74
CA PRO A 187 7.31 27.38 -25.48
C PRO A 187 7.23 26.13 -24.60
N ALA A 188 8.37 25.71 -24.03
CA ALA A 188 8.39 24.64 -23.05
C ALA A 188 7.38 24.96 -21.93
N PRO A 189 6.59 23.98 -21.46
CA PRO A 189 5.66 24.22 -20.36
C PRO A 189 6.42 24.79 -19.15
N PRO A 190 5.79 25.67 -18.35
CA PRO A 190 6.42 26.27 -17.17
C PRO A 190 7.06 25.19 -16.31
N TYR A 191 8.36 25.33 -16.03
CA TYR A 191 9.14 24.36 -15.27
C TYR A 191 8.53 24.21 -13.88
N LYS A 192 7.72 23.15 -13.69
CA LYS A 192 7.18 22.80 -12.37
C LYS A 192 8.37 22.38 -11.52
N PRO A 193 8.59 23.01 -10.34
CA PRO A 193 9.69 22.64 -9.47
C PRO A 193 9.68 21.11 -9.24
N PRO A 194 10.84 20.43 -9.27
CA PRO A 194 10.90 19.01 -9.00
C PRO A 194 10.26 18.75 -7.65
N SER A 195 9.28 17.84 -7.62
CA SER A 195 8.63 17.44 -6.37
C SER A 195 9.69 17.02 -5.35
N PRO A 196 9.54 17.39 -4.07
CA PRO A 196 10.50 17.01 -3.04
C PRO A 196 10.70 15.49 -3.06
N PRO A 197 11.95 15.01 -2.91
CA PRO A 197 12.26 13.59 -3.00
C PRO A 197 11.45 12.82 -1.95
N LEU A 198 10.84 11.71 -2.39
CA LEU A 198 10.06 10.84 -1.50
C LEU A 198 10.93 10.35 -0.33
N PRO A 199 10.36 10.24 0.88
CA PRO A 199 11.09 9.71 2.01
C PRO A 199 11.56 8.27 1.71
N PRO A 200 12.84 7.95 1.94
CA PRO A 200 13.35 6.62 1.69
C PRO A 200 12.74 5.62 2.67
N VAL A 201 12.14 4.54 2.15
CA VAL A 201 11.69 3.39 2.95
C VAL A 201 12.75 2.31 2.87
N ARG A 202 13.41 2.00 3.99
CA ARG A 202 14.43 0.95 4.04
C ARG A 202 13.92 -0.28 4.78
N THR A 203 13.08 -0.05 5.78
CA THR A 203 12.54 -1.08 6.67
C THR A 203 11.01 -1.03 6.71
N LYS A 204 10.41 -2.09 7.25
CA LYS A 204 8.97 -2.16 7.51
C LYS A 204 8.49 -1.04 8.44
N LYS A 205 9.33 -0.60 9.38
CA LYS A 205 8.97 0.43 10.36
C LYS A 205 8.77 1.80 9.72
N ASP A 206 9.54 2.09 8.67
CA ASP A 206 9.41 3.34 7.90
C ASP A 206 8.06 3.43 7.17
N CYS A 207 7.44 2.28 6.90
CA CYS A 207 6.10 2.23 6.31
C CYS A 207 5.03 2.77 7.27
N ILE A 208 5.17 2.56 8.58
CA ILE A 208 4.13 2.84 9.58
C ILE A 208 3.63 4.29 9.51
N PRO A 209 4.48 5.32 9.63
CA PRO A 209 4.02 6.71 9.57
C PRO A 209 3.50 7.09 8.16
N LEU A 210 4.11 6.55 7.11
CA LEU A 210 3.72 6.87 5.72
C LEU A 210 2.34 6.32 5.37
N CYS A 211 2.07 5.07 5.74
CA CYS A 211 0.76 4.47 5.56
C CYS A 211 -0.28 5.05 6.52
N GLY A 212 0.13 5.46 7.72
CA GLY A 212 -0.69 6.25 8.63
C GLY A 212 -1.25 7.48 7.93
N GLN A 213 -0.37 8.24 7.27
CA GLN A 213 -0.78 9.42 6.50
C GLN A 213 -1.63 9.05 5.29
N ARG A 214 -1.21 8.05 4.51
CA ARG A 214 -1.94 7.57 3.31
C ARG A 214 -3.38 7.17 3.62
N CYS A 215 -3.59 6.50 4.74
CA CYS A 215 -4.88 5.93 5.12
C CYS A 215 -5.71 6.83 6.03
N LYS A 216 -5.20 8.02 6.41
CA LYS A 216 -5.82 8.92 7.41
C LYS A 216 -7.27 9.27 7.12
N LEU A 217 -7.63 9.43 5.84
CA LEU A 217 -8.99 9.79 5.39
C LEU A 217 -9.77 8.62 4.80
N HIS A 218 -9.22 7.40 4.85
CA HIS A 218 -9.90 6.24 4.27
C HIS A 218 -11.01 5.77 5.21
N SER A 219 -12.23 5.60 4.71
CA SER A 219 -13.39 5.12 5.48
C SER A 219 -13.20 3.78 6.20
N ARG A 220 -12.18 3.00 5.80
CA ARG A 220 -11.82 1.70 6.35
C ARG A 220 -10.34 1.70 6.69
N THR A 221 -9.93 2.58 7.60
CA THR A 221 -8.52 2.85 7.96
C THR A 221 -7.72 1.58 8.22
N ASN A 222 -8.23 0.67 9.05
CA ASN A 222 -7.53 -0.58 9.39
C ASN A 222 -7.29 -1.51 8.17
N LEU A 223 -8.25 -1.53 7.23
CA LEU A 223 -8.11 -2.29 5.99
C LEU A 223 -7.09 -1.63 5.05
N CYS A 224 -7.15 -0.31 4.93
CA CYS A 224 -6.18 0.47 4.16
C CYS A 224 -4.76 0.28 4.70
N LEU A 225 -4.56 0.40 6.02
CA LEU A 225 -3.25 0.25 6.66
C LEU A 225 -2.64 -1.13 6.39
N ARG A 226 -3.44 -2.19 6.48
CA ARG A 226 -2.99 -3.56 6.18
C ARG A 226 -2.53 -3.72 4.73
N ALA A 227 -3.31 -3.19 3.80
CA ALA A 227 -2.96 -3.21 2.38
C ALA A 227 -1.70 -2.37 2.10
N CYS A 228 -1.65 -1.15 2.64
CA CYS A 228 -0.52 -0.24 2.50
C CYS A 228 0.76 -0.84 3.08
N MET A 229 0.74 -1.41 4.29
CA MET A 229 1.89 -2.10 4.90
C MET A 229 2.42 -3.23 4.03
N THR A 230 1.54 -3.97 3.36
CA THR A 230 1.95 -5.06 2.47
C THR A 230 2.61 -4.51 1.20
N CYS A 231 2.03 -3.45 0.64
CA CYS A 231 2.56 -2.82 -0.55
C CYS A 231 3.89 -2.11 -0.31
N CYS A 232 3.98 -1.36 0.79
CA CYS A 232 5.19 -0.65 1.19
C CYS A 232 6.34 -1.62 1.48
N ASP A 233 6.07 -2.73 2.15
CA ASP A 233 7.13 -3.70 2.43
C ASP A 233 7.67 -4.36 1.17
N ARG A 234 6.82 -4.59 0.17
CA ARG A 234 7.25 -5.18 -1.09
C ARG A 234 7.92 -4.17 -2.02
N CYS A 235 7.39 -2.96 -2.10
CA CYS A 235 7.82 -1.94 -3.07
C CYS A 235 8.77 -0.89 -2.49
N LYS A 236 8.99 -0.90 -1.17
CA LYS A 236 9.79 0.09 -0.44
C LYS A 236 9.41 1.53 -0.80
N CYS A 237 8.11 1.78 -0.94
CA CYS A 237 7.57 3.09 -1.30
C CYS A 237 6.09 3.20 -0.87
N VAL A 238 5.72 4.38 -0.38
CA VAL A 238 4.32 4.81 -0.15
C VAL A 238 4.13 6.14 -0.86
N PRO A 239 3.15 6.27 -1.76
CA PRO A 239 3.00 7.51 -2.50
C PRO A 239 2.39 8.61 -1.62
N PRO A 240 2.71 9.88 -1.88
CA PRO A 240 2.35 10.99 -1.01
C PRO A 240 0.86 11.32 -1.09
N GLY A 241 0.35 11.94 -0.02
CA GLY A 241 -1.07 12.27 0.13
C GLY A 241 -1.93 11.09 0.57
N THR A 242 -3.25 11.30 0.60
CA THR A 242 -4.25 10.31 1.02
C THR A 242 -4.91 9.58 -0.16
N TYR A 243 -4.65 10.04 -1.38
CA TYR A 243 -5.18 9.46 -2.62
C TYR A 243 -4.25 9.78 -3.80
N GLY A 244 -4.32 8.98 -4.88
CA GLY A 244 -3.56 9.20 -6.11
C GLY A 244 -2.05 9.01 -5.98
N ASN A 245 -1.29 9.65 -6.88
CA ASN A 245 0.17 9.66 -6.94
C ASN A 245 0.85 8.28 -6.98
N ARG A 246 0.11 7.23 -7.37
CA ARG A 246 0.57 5.84 -7.29
C ARG A 246 1.77 5.60 -8.22
N GLU A 247 1.80 6.33 -9.33
CA GLU A 247 2.87 6.37 -10.31
C GLU A 247 4.22 6.82 -9.73
N MET A 248 4.21 7.59 -8.62
CA MET A 248 5.46 8.00 -7.96
C MET A 248 6.20 6.82 -7.32
N CYS A 249 5.49 5.73 -6.98
CA CYS A 249 6.08 4.48 -6.50
C CYS A 249 6.27 3.43 -7.61
N GLY A 250 6.06 3.83 -8.87
CA GLY A 250 6.26 2.99 -10.03
C GLY A 250 5.35 1.75 -10.11
N LYS A 251 5.71 0.85 -11.02
CA LYS A 251 4.92 -0.33 -11.39
C LYS A 251 4.64 -1.27 -10.23
N CYS A 252 5.59 -1.42 -9.30
CA CYS A 252 5.42 -2.30 -8.15
C CYS A 252 4.15 -1.96 -7.34
N TYR A 253 3.92 -0.67 -7.09
CA TYR A 253 2.77 -0.21 -6.31
C TYR A 253 1.48 -0.14 -7.16
N THR A 254 1.59 0.24 -8.44
CA THR A 254 0.43 0.38 -9.33
C THR A 254 -0.15 -0.98 -9.75
N ASP A 255 0.73 -1.94 -10.05
CA ASP A 255 0.39 -3.20 -10.73
C ASP A 255 0.14 -4.34 -9.73
N MET A 256 0.33 -4.09 -8.43
CA MET A 256 -0.01 -5.06 -7.40
C MET A 256 -1.52 -5.31 -7.37
N ARG A 257 -1.92 -6.56 -7.61
CA ARG A 257 -3.31 -6.98 -7.61
C ARG A 257 -3.63 -7.98 -6.51
N THR A 258 -4.88 -8.00 -6.12
CA THR A 258 -5.47 -9.04 -5.28
C THR A 258 -5.79 -10.28 -6.13
N HIS A 259 -6.13 -11.40 -5.49
CA HIS A 259 -6.58 -12.61 -6.19
C HIS A 259 -7.79 -12.37 -7.13
N ARG A 260 -8.61 -11.34 -6.85
CA ARG A 260 -9.77 -10.96 -7.69
C ARG A 260 -9.42 -9.94 -8.77
N ASN A 261 -8.14 -9.83 -9.13
CA ASN A 261 -7.63 -8.93 -10.17
C ASN A 261 -7.92 -7.43 -9.93
N LYS A 262 -8.22 -7.03 -8.69
CA LYS A 262 -8.40 -5.63 -8.28
C LYS A 262 -7.10 -5.04 -7.75
N HIS A 263 -6.88 -3.74 -7.94
CA HIS A 263 -5.73 -3.04 -7.35
C HIS A 263 -5.69 -3.26 -5.84
N LYS A 264 -4.52 -3.69 -5.36
CA LYS A 264 -4.32 -4.04 -3.95
C LYS A 264 -3.92 -2.84 -3.11
N CYS A 265 -3.05 -1.99 -3.64
CA CYS A 265 -2.47 -0.88 -2.89
C CYS A 265 -3.38 0.35 -2.91
N PRO A 266 -3.61 1.00 -1.75
CA PRO A 266 -4.45 2.20 -1.65
C PRO A 266 -3.81 3.42 -2.32
#